data_AF-A0A6P0MZC3-F1
#
_entry.id   AF-A0A6P0MZC3-F1
#
_cell.length_a   1.000
_cell.length_b   1.000
_cell.length_c   1.000
_cell.angle_alpha   90.00
_cell.angle_beta   90.00
_cell.angle_gamma   90.00
#
_symmetry.space_group_name_H-M   'P 1'
#
loop_
_entity.id
_entity.type
_entity.pdbx_description
1 polymer ?
#
loop_
_entity_poly.entity_id
_entity_poly.type
_entity_poly.pdbx_seq_one_letter_code
_entity_poly.pdbx_strand_id
1 'polypeptide(L)'
;MEKLSGVPETMLWTLHNRANEAMRSDGVIQDPKAVEIYEAIEYDYERSFGKADPVHALRSIAFDSEIRAFMKKHPSGMVVNLGEGLETQRFRLADLQT
;
A
#
# COMPACT_ATOMS: atom_id res chain seq x y z
N MET A 1 -1.86 16.95 15.08
CA MET A 1 -2.03 15.50 15.28
C MET A 1 -3.40 15.06 15.81
N GLU A 2 -4.39 15.95 16.04
CA GLU A 2 -5.75 15.53 16.49
C GLU A 2 -6.50 14.61 15.50
N LYS A 3 -6.15 14.63 14.21
CA LYS A 3 -6.90 13.93 13.15
C LYS A 3 -6.65 12.41 13.03
N LEU A 4 -5.71 11.82 13.78
CA LEU A 4 -5.38 10.38 13.71
C LEU A 4 -5.40 9.69 15.10
N SER A 5 -6.06 10.29 16.10
CA SER A 5 -6.18 9.66 17.43
C SER A 5 -6.90 8.30 17.34
N GLY A 6 -6.30 7.25 17.92
CA GLY A 6 -6.85 5.88 17.91
C GLY A 6 -6.48 5.02 16.71
N VAL A 7 -5.75 5.57 15.73
CA VAL A 7 -5.21 4.85 14.58
C VAL A 7 -3.88 4.18 14.97
N PRO A 8 -3.70 2.86 14.78
CA PRO A 8 -2.41 2.22 15.05
C PRO A 8 -1.28 2.85 14.22
N GLU A 9 -0.27 3.38 14.91
CA GLU A 9 0.91 4.01 14.31
C GLU A 9 1.63 3.07 13.34
N THR A 10 1.61 1.76 13.60
CA THR A 10 2.22 0.73 12.75
C THR A 10 1.66 0.68 11.32
N MET A 11 0.45 1.17 11.06
CA MET A 11 -0.08 1.25 9.69
C MET A 11 0.73 2.25 8.84
N LEU A 12 1.27 3.30 9.46
CA LEU A 12 2.10 4.30 8.81
C LEU A 12 3.46 3.74 8.36
N TRP A 13 3.97 2.69 9.01
CA TRP A 13 5.22 2.06 8.59
C TRP A 13 5.08 1.41 7.20
N THR A 14 4.01 0.64 6.99
CA THR A 14 3.79 0.00 5.70
C THR A 14 3.55 1.02 4.59
N LEU A 15 2.82 2.11 4.90
CA LEU A 15 2.60 3.22 3.99
C LEU A 15 3.93 3.92 3.65
N HIS A 16 4.77 4.21 4.65
CA HIS A 16 6.06 4.87 4.48
C HIS A 16 6.95 4.11 3.50
N ASN A 17 7.12 2.80 3.70
CA ASN A 17 7.95 1.98 2.83
C ASN A 17 7.39 1.90 1.41
N ARG A 18 6.07 1.70 1.23
CA ARG A 18 5.47 1.60 -0.11
C ARG A 18 5.51 2.92 -0.87
N ALA A 19 5.15 4.03 -0.22
CA ALA A 19 5.15 5.34 -0.86
C ALA A 19 6.56 5.75 -1.28
N ASN A 20 7.57 5.54 -0.42
CA ASN A 20 8.96 5.83 -0.78
C ASN A 20 9.43 4.97 -1.95
N GLU A 21 9.07 3.68 -1.98
CA GLU A 21 9.41 2.83 -3.13
C GLU A 21 8.70 3.30 -4.40
N ALA A 22 7.42 3.68 -4.33
CA ALA A 22 6.63 4.14 -5.47
C ALA A 22 7.09 5.50 -6.03
N MET A 23 7.72 6.35 -5.22
CA MET A 23 8.27 7.64 -5.66
C MET A 23 9.62 7.49 -6.40
N ARG A 24 10.29 6.34 -6.29
CA ARG A 24 11.54 6.10 -6.99
C ARG A 24 11.29 5.93 -8.49
N SER A 25 12.12 6.56 -9.32
CA SER A 25 12.06 6.38 -10.77
C SER A 25 12.36 4.94 -11.21
N ASP A 26 13.11 4.20 -10.39
CA ASP A 26 13.45 2.79 -10.58
C ASP A 26 12.74 1.89 -9.54
N GLY A 27 11.65 2.38 -8.94
CA GLY A 27 10.88 1.68 -7.92
C GLY A 27 10.18 0.42 -8.45
N VAL A 28 10.04 -0.60 -7.60
CA VAL A 28 9.43 -1.88 -8.00
C VAL A 28 7.90 -1.86 -8.04
N ILE A 29 7.26 -0.88 -7.40
CA ILE A 29 5.79 -0.77 -7.29
C ILE A 29 5.31 0.56 -7.88
N GLN A 30 4.18 0.54 -8.59
CA GLN A 30 3.45 1.74 -8.98
C GLN A 30 2.22 1.88 -8.08
N ASP A 31 2.27 2.85 -7.16
CA ASP A 31 1.23 3.04 -6.15
C ASP A 31 0.95 4.53 -5.90
N PRO A 32 0.35 5.24 -6.88
CA PRO A 32 0.12 6.67 -6.78
C PRO A 32 -0.82 7.04 -5.62
N LYS A 33 -1.73 6.13 -5.24
CA LYS A 33 -2.63 6.37 -4.10
C LYS A 33 -1.88 6.31 -2.77
N ALA A 34 -0.90 5.40 -2.60
CA ALA A 34 -0.07 5.40 -1.40
C ALA A 34 0.76 6.69 -1.29
N VAL A 35 1.31 7.19 -2.40
CA VAL A 35 2.04 8.47 -2.42
C VAL A 35 1.13 9.64 -2.00
N GLU A 36 -0.06 9.74 -2.59
CA GLU A 36 -1.05 10.77 -2.23
C GLU A 36 -1.39 10.75 -0.74
N ILE A 37 -1.67 9.57 -0.17
CA ILE A 37 -1.99 9.44 1.26
C ILE A 37 -0.78 9.80 2.12
N TYR A 38 0.42 9.35 1.73
CA TYR A 38 1.66 9.63 2.44
C TYR A 38 1.95 11.14 2.53
N GLU A 39 1.83 11.85 1.42
CA GLU A 39 2.05 13.31 1.37
C GLU A 39 0.99 14.12 2.12
N ALA A 40 -0.23 13.58 2.24
CA ALA A 40 -1.33 14.23 2.95
C ALA A 40 -1.24 14.15 4.48
N ILE A 41 -0.37 13.29 5.03
CA ILE A 41 -0.24 13.06 6.47
C ILE A 41 0.99 13.81 6.99
N GLU A 42 0.75 14.82 7.82
CA GLU A 42 1.80 15.51 8.58
C GLU A 42 2.34 14.60 9.71
N TYR A 43 3.35 13.78 9.40
CA TYR A 43 3.97 12.85 10.34
C TYR A 43 5.47 12.71 10.07
N ASP A 44 6.26 12.61 11.13
CA ASP A 44 7.71 12.42 11.05
C ASP A 44 8.05 10.92 10.90
N TYR A 45 7.89 10.42 9.67
CA TYR A 45 8.04 9.00 9.37
C TYR A 45 9.45 8.47 9.65
N GLU A 46 10.49 9.20 9.22
CA GLU A 46 11.87 8.75 9.40
C GLU A 46 12.29 8.70 10.87
N ARG A 47 11.79 9.63 11.71
CA ARG A 47 12.02 9.57 13.16
C ARG A 47 11.46 8.30 13.80
N SER A 48 10.28 7.86 13.36
CA SER A 48 9.59 6.72 13.97
C SER A 48 9.98 5.37 13.36
N PHE A 49 10.30 5.33 12.06
CA PHE A 49 10.51 4.08 11.32
C PHE A 49 11.91 3.95 10.69
N GLY A 50 12.73 5.01 10.74
CA GLY A 50 14.00 5.07 10.03
C GLY A 50 13.81 5.25 8.52
N LYS A 51 14.89 5.01 7.77
CA LYS A 51 14.88 5.09 6.31
C LYS A 51 13.99 3.99 5.71
N ALA A 52 13.10 4.36 4.79
CA ALA A 52 12.30 3.42 4.04
C ALA A 52 13.13 2.35 3.33
N ASP A 53 12.57 1.14 3.28
CA ASP A 53 13.10 -0.02 2.57
C ASP A 53 12.00 -0.67 1.70
N PRO A 54 12.35 -1.49 0.69
CA PRO A 54 11.37 -1.98 -0.28
C PRO A 54 10.54 -3.18 0.21
N VAL A 55 10.73 -3.70 1.43
CA VAL A 55 10.13 -4.98 1.87
C VAL A 55 8.60 -4.96 1.79
N HIS A 56 7.98 -3.83 2.14
CA HIS A 56 6.54 -3.67 2.13
C HIS A 56 5.99 -3.54 0.70
N ALA A 57 6.74 -2.91 -0.20
CA ALA A 57 6.39 -2.84 -1.62
C ALA A 57 6.46 -4.22 -2.28
N LEU A 58 7.56 -4.96 -2.06
CA LEU A 58 7.72 -6.33 -2.54
C LEU A 58 6.60 -7.25 -2.03
N ARG A 59 6.24 -7.11 -0.75
CA ARG A 59 5.12 -7.84 -0.16
C ARG A 59 3.80 -7.52 -0.88
N SER A 60 3.49 -6.24 -1.12
CA SER A 60 2.26 -5.86 -1.81
C SER A 60 2.25 -6.30 -3.28
N ILE A 61 3.40 -6.38 -3.96
CA ILE A 61 3.50 -6.97 -5.31
C ILE A 61 3.21 -8.47 -5.28
N ALA A 62 3.72 -9.20 -4.28
CA ALA A 62 3.44 -10.62 -4.14
C ALA A 62 1.93 -10.87 -3.96
N PHE A 63 1.25 -10.10 -3.10
CA PHE A 63 -0.20 -10.20 -2.95
C PHE A 63 -0.96 -9.84 -4.23
N ASP A 64 -0.52 -8.83 -4.98
CA ASP A 64 -1.14 -8.49 -6.27
C ASP A 64 -1.05 -9.60 -7.29
N SER A 65 0.09 -10.29 -7.35
CA SER A 65 0.26 -11.44 -8.23
C SER A 65 -0.77 -12.52 -7.91
N GLU A 66 -0.96 -12.81 -6.63
CA GLU A 66 -1.96 -13.80 -6.18
C GLU A 66 -3.40 -13.35 -6.45
N ILE A 67 -3.72 -12.06 -6.24
CA ILE A 67 -5.04 -11.51 -6.56
C ILE A 67 -5.30 -11.61 -8.06
N ARG A 68 -4.35 -11.20 -8.90
CA ARG A 68 -4.45 -11.29 -10.36
C ARG A 68 -4.66 -12.74 -10.81
N ALA A 69 -3.89 -13.68 -10.26
CA ALA A 69 -4.02 -15.10 -10.55
C ALA A 69 -5.39 -15.64 -10.14
N PHE A 70 -5.87 -15.28 -8.95
CA PHE A 70 -7.19 -15.66 -8.45
C PHE A 70 -8.31 -15.13 -9.36
N MET A 71 -8.30 -13.84 -9.68
CA MET A 71 -9.33 -13.20 -10.51
C MET A 71 -9.34 -13.78 -11.94
N LYS A 72 -8.18 -14.10 -12.50
CA LYS A 72 -8.08 -14.78 -13.81
C LYS A 72 -8.71 -16.17 -13.77
N LYS A 73 -8.55 -16.91 -12.68
CA LYS A 73 -9.12 -18.26 -12.49
C LYS A 73 -10.60 -18.23 -12.12
N HIS A 74 -11.03 -17.19 -11.41
CA HIS A 74 -12.39 -17.03 -10.87
C HIS A 74 -12.96 -15.66 -11.26
N PRO A 75 -13.47 -15.48 -12.50
CA PRO A 75 -13.95 -14.17 -12.96
C PRO A 75 -15.10 -13.59 -12.14
N SER A 76 -15.94 -14.43 -11.52
CA SER A 76 -16.99 -14.01 -10.58
C SER A 76 -16.56 -14.08 -9.10
N GLY A 77 -15.27 -14.28 -8.85
CA GLY A 77 -14.69 -14.37 -7.51
C GLY A 77 -14.71 -13.03 -6.78
N MET A 78 -14.66 -13.10 -5.45
CA MET A 78 -14.61 -11.91 -4.59
C MET A 78 -13.34 -11.96 -3.75
N VAL A 79 -12.63 -10.83 -3.70
CA VAL A 79 -11.47 -10.62 -2.82
C VAL A 79 -11.92 -9.75 -1.66
N VAL A 80 -11.65 -10.21 -0.43
CA VAL A 80 -11.97 -9.49 0.80
C VAL A 80 -10.66 -9.21 1.53
N ASN A 81 -10.40 -7.94 1.81
CA ASN A 81 -9.20 -7.51 2.52
C ASN A 81 -9.54 -7.32 4.01
N LEU A 82 -8.91 -8.11 4.87
CA LEU A 82 -9.15 -8.06 6.31
C LEU A 82 -8.05 -7.25 6.99
N GLY A 83 -8.43 -6.25 7.79
CA GLY A 83 -7.44 -5.39 8.46
C GLY A 83 -6.57 -4.60 7.48
N GLU A 84 -7.15 -4.18 6.35
CA GLU A 84 -6.43 -3.58 5.21
C GLU A 84 -5.65 -2.32 5.56
N GLY A 85 -6.08 -1.60 6.60
CA GLY A 85 -5.40 -0.39 7.06
C GLY A 85 -5.30 0.64 5.93
N LEU A 86 -4.07 0.99 5.55
CA LEU A 86 -3.76 1.95 4.49
C LEU A 86 -3.17 1.27 3.24
N GLU A 87 -3.45 -0.01 3.00
CA GLU A 87 -3.14 -0.66 1.73
C GLU A 87 -4.03 -0.09 0.60
N THR A 88 -3.50 -0.12 -0.62
CA THR A 88 -4.05 0.59 -1.78
C THR A 88 -4.19 -0.31 -3.01
N GLN A 89 -4.09 -1.63 -2.80
CA GLN A 89 -4.27 -2.66 -3.84
C GLN A 89 -5.55 -2.45 -4.67
N ARG A 90 -6.66 -2.02 -4.05
CA ARG A 90 -7.91 -1.70 -4.77
C ARG A 90 -7.72 -0.69 -5.91
N PHE A 91 -6.83 0.30 -5.72
CA PHE A 91 -6.61 1.36 -6.70
C PHE A 91 -5.63 0.92 -7.79
N ARG A 92 -4.54 0.23 -7.43
CA ARG A 92 -3.53 -0.25 -8.39
C ARG A 92 -3.96 -1.49 -9.18
N LEU A 93 -4.97 -2.21 -8.71
CA LEU A 93 -5.60 -3.34 -9.40
C LEU A 93 -6.96 -2.99 -10.02
N ALA A 94 -7.25 -1.70 -10.23
CA ALA A 94 -8.53 -1.28 -10.78
C ALA A 94 -8.81 -1.85 -12.19
N ASP A 95 -7.77 -2.28 -12.92
CA ASP A 95 -7.89 -2.95 -14.21
C ASP A 95 -8.51 -4.36 -14.12
N LEU A 96 -8.58 -4.96 -12.93
CA LEU A 96 -9.21 -6.26 -12.70
C LEU A 96 -10.71 -6.18 -12.41
N GLN A 97 -11.23 -4.99 -12.12
CA GLN A 97 -12.66 -4.81 -11.83
C GLN A 97 -13.43 -4.58 -13.14
N THR A 98 -14.37 -5.48 -13.43
CA THR A 98 -15.45 -5.28 -14.41
C THR A 98 -16.73 -4.89 -13.69
#